data_AF-A0A7C5HU75-F1
#
_entry.id   AF-A0A7C5HU75-F1
#
_cell.length_a   1.000
_cell.length_b   1.000
_cell.length_c   1.000
_cell.angle_alpha   90.00
_cell.angle_beta   90.00
_cell.angle_gamma   90.00
#
_symmetry.space_group_name_H-M   'P 1'
#
loop_
_entity.id
_entity.type
_entity.pdbx_description
1 polymer ?
#
loop_
_entity_poly.entity_id
_entity_poly.type
_entity_poly.pdbx_seq_one_letter_code
_entity_poly.pdbx_strand_id
1 'polypeptide(L)'
;MARALKPDELRRRCDYRQFRFSTTDELEPLEGIIGQDRAMEALRLGLKIKDPRNRYNVFVSGDAGLGKASAVTHFLKELSREQPTPPDI
;
A
#
# COMPACT_ATOMS: atom_id res chain seq x y z
N MET A 1 2.05 41.39 6.46
CA MET A 1 2.64 41.53 5.11
C MET A 1 3.43 40.27 4.80
N ALA A 2 3.34 39.74 3.57
CA ALA A 2 4.09 38.53 3.19
C ALA A 2 5.57 38.85 2.95
N ARG A 3 6.48 37.97 3.40
CA ARG A 3 7.94 38.09 3.21
C ARG A 3 8.31 37.62 1.80
N ALA A 4 9.15 38.37 1.08
CA ALA A 4 9.72 37.91 -0.19
C ALA A 4 10.63 36.69 0.01
N LEU A 5 10.54 35.71 -0.88
CA LEU A 5 11.36 34.49 -0.85
C LEU A 5 12.57 34.63 -1.79
N LYS A 6 13.70 34.04 -1.38
CA LYS A 6 14.90 33.91 -2.23
C LYS A 6 14.70 32.79 -3.26
N PRO A 7 15.40 32.80 -4.41
CA PRO A 7 15.28 31.75 -5.43
C PRO A 7 15.45 30.32 -4.89
N ASP A 8 16.32 30.11 -3.91
CA ASP A 8 16.56 28.80 -3.30
C ASP A 8 15.43 28.32 -2.38
N GLU A 9 14.54 29.23 -1.94
CA GLU A 9 13.36 28.91 -1.12
C GLU A 9 12.13 28.57 -1.98
N LEU A 10 12.21 28.77 -3.29
CA LEU A 10 11.07 28.56 -4.22
C LEU A 10 10.81 27.08 -4.51
N ARG A 11 11.76 26.18 -4.24
CA ARG A 11 11.59 24.75 -4.45
C ARG A 11 12.24 23.94 -3.35
N ARG A 12 11.60 22.82 -2.98
CA ARG A 12 12.28 21.77 -2.22
C ARG A 12 13.30 21.09 -3.13
N ARG A 13 14.53 20.91 -2.65
CA ARG A 13 15.57 20.15 -3.34
C ARG A 13 15.83 18.85 -2.58
N CYS A 14 15.90 17.75 -3.31
CA CYS A 14 16.38 16.48 -2.79
C CYS A 14 17.90 16.43 -3.00
N ASP A 15 18.68 16.20 -1.94
CA ASP A 15 20.12 16.01 -2.08
C ASP A 15 20.39 14.58 -2.58
N TYR A 16 20.80 14.44 -3.84
CA TYR A 16 21.05 13.13 -4.44
C TYR A 16 22.27 12.42 -3.82
N ARG A 17 23.19 13.17 -3.18
CA ARG A 17 24.39 12.62 -2.56
C ARG A 17 24.09 11.79 -1.30
N GLN A 18 22.85 11.84 -0.81
CA GLN A 18 22.41 11.00 0.32
C GLN A 18 22.18 9.53 -0.08
N PHE A 19 22.04 9.25 -1.38
CA PHE A 19 21.75 7.91 -1.89
C PHE A 19 23.04 7.16 -2.26
N ARG A 20 23.01 5.84 -2.11
CA ARG A 20 24.15 4.94 -2.39
C ARG A 20 23.97 4.10 -3.66
N PHE A 21 23.09 4.53 -4.57
CA PHE A 21 22.79 3.90 -5.85
C PHE A 21 22.89 4.92 -6.99
N SER A 22 23.17 4.47 -8.21
CA SER A 22 23.24 5.36 -9.39
C SER A 22 21.94 5.39 -10.17
N THR A 23 21.27 4.24 -10.32
CA THR A 23 19.94 4.13 -10.94
C THR A 23 18.96 3.38 -10.05
N THR A 24 17.66 3.59 -10.27
CA THR A 24 16.61 2.87 -9.52
C THR A 24 16.53 1.39 -9.84
N ASP A 25 17.20 0.93 -10.91
CA ASP A 25 17.28 -0.49 -11.26
C ASP A 25 18.15 -1.28 -10.28
N GLU A 26 19.01 -0.58 -9.51
CA GLU A 26 19.83 -1.16 -8.45
C GLU A 26 19.04 -1.39 -7.15
N LEU A 27 17.81 -0.89 -7.06
CA LEU A 27 16.97 -0.99 -5.87
C LEU A 27 16.10 -2.24 -5.93
N GLU A 28 15.98 -2.93 -4.79
CA GLU A 28 14.93 -3.92 -4.63
C GLU A 28 13.56 -3.21 -4.73
N PRO A 29 12.63 -3.73 -5.55
CA PRO A 29 11.29 -3.20 -5.62
C PRO A 29 10.67 -3.18 -4.23
N LEU A 30 10.02 -2.06 -3.88
CA LEU A 30 9.32 -2.00 -2.61
C LEU A 30 8.15 -2.99 -2.64
N GLU A 31 8.18 -3.94 -1.71
CA GLU A 31 7.07 -4.84 -1.50
C GLU A 31 6.01 -4.21 -0.58
N GLY A 32 4.75 -4.47 -0.89
CA GLY A 32 3.62 -3.96 -0.12
C GLY A 32 3.07 -2.61 -0.60
N ILE A 33 2.24 -2.00 0.25
CA ILE A 33 1.42 -0.82 -0.10
C ILE A 33 1.85 0.35 0.79
N ILE A 34 2.25 1.45 0.17
CA ILE A 34 2.75 2.64 0.87
C ILE A 34 1.59 3.48 1.39
N GLY A 35 1.63 3.85 2.68
CA GLY A 35 0.77 4.89 3.26
C GLY A 35 -0.70 4.50 3.41
N GLN A 36 -1.01 3.20 3.40
CA GLN A 36 -2.37 2.68 3.50
C GLN A 36 -2.60 1.80 4.74
N ASP A 37 -1.87 2.07 5.83
CA ASP A 37 -1.87 1.23 7.05
C ASP A 37 -3.28 0.95 7.58
N ARG A 38 -4.13 1.99 7.66
CA ARG A 38 -5.53 1.87 8.08
C ARG A 38 -6.35 0.95 7.17
N ALA A 39 -6.15 1.04 5.86
CA ALA A 39 -6.87 0.18 4.91
C ALA A 39 -6.42 -1.28 5.05
N MET A 40 -5.13 -1.50 5.30
CA MET A 40 -4.57 -2.83 5.53
C MET A 40 -5.07 -3.46 6.83
N GLU A 41 -5.18 -2.69 7.90
CA GLU A 41 -5.80 -3.16 9.14
C GLU A 41 -7.27 -3.52 8.97
N ALA A 42 -8.04 -2.69 8.26
CA ALA A 42 -9.45 -2.98 7.97
C ALA A 42 -9.63 -4.27 7.17
N LEU A 43 -8.79 -4.50 6.15
CA LEU A 43 -8.77 -5.75 5.38
C LEU A 43 -8.42 -6.96 6.26
N ARG A 44 -7.37 -6.87 7.08
CA ARG A 44 -6.98 -7.93 8.02
C ARG A 44 -8.10 -8.27 8.99
N LEU A 45 -8.75 -7.25 9.55
CA LEU A 45 -9.86 -7.43 10.48
C LEU A 45 -11.03 -8.13 9.79
N GLY A 46 -11.48 -7.58 8.65
CA GLY A 46 -12.62 -8.12 7.91
C GLY A 46 -12.43 -9.58 7.50
N LEU A 47 -11.22 -9.96 7.06
CA LEU A 47 -10.92 -11.34 6.65
C LEU A 47 -10.68 -12.31 7.82
N LYS A 48 -10.35 -11.80 9.02
CA LYS A 48 -10.21 -12.63 10.23
C LYS A 48 -11.55 -13.02 10.84
N ILE A 49 -12.63 -12.34 10.50
CA ILE A 49 -13.97 -12.66 11.00
C ILE A 49 -14.45 -13.95 10.31
N LYS A 50 -14.21 -15.09 10.97
CA LYS A 50 -14.68 -16.41 10.56
C LYS A 50 -15.94 -16.78 11.37
N ASP A 51 -17.06 -16.13 11.07
CA ASP A 51 -18.37 -16.53 11.61
C ASP A 51 -19.05 -17.52 10.62
N PRO A 52 -19.25 -18.80 11.01
CA PRO A 52 -19.87 -19.80 10.13
C PRO A 52 -21.32 -19.49 9.75
N ARG A 53 -22.02 -18.66 10.54
CA ARG A 53 -23.43 -18.31 10.35
C ARG A 53 -23.59 -16.98 9.61
N ASN A 54 -22.64 -16.05 9.80
CA ASN A 54 -22.65 -14.74 9.16
C ASN A 54 -21.37 -14.51 8.36
N ARG A 55 -21.48 -14.51 7.03
CA ARG A 55 -20.35 -14.16 6.15
C ARG A 55 -20.36 -12.66 5.86
N TYR A 56 -19.19 -12.05 5.91
CA TYR A 56 -19.03 -10.62 5.68
C TYR A 56 -18.26 -10.37 4.39
N ASN A 57 -18.69 -9.36 3.63
CA ASN A 57 -17.97 -8.85 2.49
C ASN A 57 -17.20 -7.58 2.89
N VAL A 58 -16.05 -7.35 2.26
CA VAL A 58 -15.29 -6.10 2.40
C VAL A 58 -15.46 -5.26 1.15
N PHE A 59 -15.83 -3.99 1.32
CA PHE A 59 -15.88 -3.00 0.25
C PHE A 59 -14.73 -2.00 0.41
N VAL A 60 -14.01 -1.75 -0.68
CA VAL A 60 -12.84 -0.86 -0.69
C VAL A 60 -13.15 0.38 -1.53
N SER A 61 -12.99 1.57 -0.93
CA SER A 61 -13.26 2.86 -1.55
C SER A 61 -12.03 3.77 -1.52
N GLY A 62 -12.06 4.81 -2.35
CA GLY A 62 -11.00 5.81 -2.49
C GLY A 62 -10.89 6.29 -3.94
N ASP A 63 -10.06 7.30 -4.17
CA ASP A 63 -9.95 7.94 -5.48
C ASP A 63 -9.42 6.99 -6.57
N ALA A 64 -9.77 7.31 -7.81
CA ALA A 64 -9.23 6.61 -8.98
C ALA A 64 -7.71 6.80 -9.07
N GLY A 65 -7.00 5.80 -9.60
CA GLY A 65 -5.53 5.86 -9.75
C GLY A 65 -4.72 5.47 -8.52
N LEU A 66 -5.33 5.25 -7.35
CA LEU A 66 -4.62 4.85 -6.12
C LEU A 66 -4.20 3.36 -6.06
N GLY A 67 -4.32 2.61 -7.16
CA GLY A 67 -3.90 1.21 -7.19
C GLY A 67 -4.70 0.26 -6.28
N LYS A 68 -5.89 0.65 -5.80
CA LYS A 68 -6.71 -0.12 -4.84
C LYS A 68 -6.84 -1.61 -5.17
N ALA A 69 -7.12 -1.94 -6.43
CA ALA A 69 -7.27 -3.33 -6.86
C ALA A 69 -5.95 -4.11 -6.80
N SER A 70 -4.84 -3.49 -7.21
CA SER A 70 -3.50 -4.08 -7.15
C SER A 70 -3.10 -4.35 -5.69
N ALA A 71 -3.33 -3.36 -4.82
CA ALA A 71 -3.11 -3.45 -3.39
C ALA A 71 -3.87 -4.64 -2.76
N VAL A 72 -5.19 -4.70 -2.96
CA VAL A 72 -6.03 -5.79 -2.42
C VAL A 72 -5.58 -7.15 -2.96
N THR A 73 -5.28 -7.25 -4.26
CA THR A 73 -4.86 -8.52 -4.89
C THR A 73 -3.52 -8.99 -4.33
N HIS A 74 -2.54 -8.11 -4.20
CA HIS A 74 -1.24 -8.43 -3.62
C HIS A 74 -1.39 -8.93 -2.17
N PHE A 75 -2.17 -8.22 -1.36
CA PHE A 75 -2.44 -8.62 0.01
C PHE A 75 -3.13 -10.00 0.12
N LEU A 76 -4.15 -10.25 -0.70
CA LEU A 76 -4.87 -11.53 -0.70
C LEU A 76 -3.98 -12.69 -1.15
N LYS A 77 -3.08 -12.45 -2.13
CA LYS A 77 -2.10 -13.46 -2.56
C LYS A 77 -1.19 -13.88 -1.40
N GLU A 78 -0.62 -12.92 -0.67
CA GLU A 78 0.21 -13.22 0.50
C GLU A 78 -0.58 -13.96 1.58
N LEU A 79 -1.78 -13.49 1.92
CA LEU A 79 -2.61 -14.14 2.94
C LEU A 79 -3.01 -15.58 2.56
N SER A 80 -3.30 -15.82 1.28
CA SER A 80 -3.75 -17.15 0.81
C SER A 80 -2.70 -18.24 0.95
N ARG A 81 -1.39 -17.89 0.93
CA ARG A 81 -0.29 -18.84 1.10
C ARG A 81 -0.32 -19.55 2.46
N GLU A 82 -0.92 -18.92 3.46
CA GLU A 82 -1.03 -19.44 4.82
C GLU A 82 -2.39 -20.10 5.12
N GLN A 83 -3.32 -20.12 4.15
CA GLN A 83 -4.64 -20.72 4.33
C GLN A 83 -4.66 -22.18 3.87
N PRO A 84 -5.53 -23.02 4.44
CA PRO A 84 -5.71 -24.40 3.96
C PRO A 84 -6.17 -24.39 2.50
N THR A 85 -5.74 -25.41 1.75
CA THR A 85 -6.24 -25.67 0.41
C THR A 85 -7.77 -25.77 0.45
N PRO A 86 -8.49 -25.02 -0.40
CA PRO A 86 -9.94 -25.11 -0.45
C PRO A 86 -10.38 -26.52 -0.89
N PRO A 87 -11.61 -26.93 -0.55
CA PRO A 87 -12.22 -28.13 -1.13
C PRO A 87 -12.33 -27.98 -2.66
N ASP A 88 -12.46 -29.10 -3.36
CA ASP A 88 -12.55 -29.15 -4.82
C ASP A 88 -13.65 -28.26 -5.42
N ILE A 89 -14.71 -28.00 -4.64
CA ILE A 89 -15.90 -27.21 -5.02
C ILE A 89 -16.32 -26.31 -3.86
#